data_AF-A0AAW7E1D3-F1
#
_entry.id   AF-A0AAW7E1D3-F1
#
_cell.length_a   1.000
_cell.length_b   1.000
_cell.length_c   1.000
_cell.angle_alpha   90.00
_cell.angle_beta   90.00
_cell.angle_gamma   90.00
#
_symmetry.space_group_name_H-M   'P 1'
#
loop_
_entity.id
_entity.type
_entity.pdbx_description
1 polymer ?
#
loop_
_entity_poly.entity_id
_entity_poly.type
_entity_poly.pdbx_seq_one_letter_code
_entity_poly.pdbx_strand_id
1 'polypeptide(L)'
;MSKNGSGSILDQTNTQELQHLITVSTGFIDAYIIDCYGKAAMLLPQNIVISALDSPTQVKSVEWHETKLPTFRVSDPNTTLGVALVIEGEVASERFALLCNEMPRSIRLRISEVIDEEQQSSDETILYLVRVGAQQFHIPNLVKIQKRLGLTS
;
A
#
# COMPACT_ATOMS: atom_id res chain seq x y z
N MET A 1 8.17 -60.16 12.03
CA MET A 1 8.20 -60.28 10.55
C MET A 1 7.00 -59.58 9.96
N SER A 2 7.21 -58.96 8.78
CA SER A 2 6.28 -58.25 7.87
C SER A 2 6.05 -56.76 8.16
N LYS A 3 6.74 -55.82 7.46
CA LYS A 3 6.50 -55.30 6.08
C LYS A 3 5.24 -54.39 6.06
N ASN A 4 5.28 -53.11 5.70
CA ASN A 4 5.83 -52.51 4.48
C ASN A 4 6.16 -51.02 4.68
N GLY A 5 7.27 -50.59 4.10
CA GLY A 5 7.50 -49.19 3.77
C GLY A 5 6.66 -48.80 2.56
N SER A 6 5.92 -47.71 2.71
CA SER A 6 5.33 -46.96 1.60
C SER A 6 6.06 -45.63 1.57
N GLY A 7 7.14 -45.58 0.77
CA GLY A 7 7.84 -44.34 0.48
C GLY A 7 6.85 -43.32 -0.08
N SER A 8 6.77 -42.20 0.62
CA SER A 8 5.95 -41.04 0.29
C SER A 8 6.45 -40.42 -1.02
N ILE A 9 5.95 -40.94 -2.15
CA ILE A 9 6.07 -40.28 -3.46
C ILE A 9 5.17 -39.01 -3.51
N LEU A 10 4.33 -38.80 -2.49
CA LEU A 10 3.44 -37.66 -2.34
C LEU A 10 4.07 -36.48 -1.55
N ASP A 11 5.21 -36.65 -0.89
CA ASP A 11 5.87 -35.56 -0.14
C ASP A 11 6.75 -34.65 -1.00
N GLN A 12 7.36 -35.17 -2.06
CA GLN A 12 8.40 -34.43 -2.79
C GLN A 12 7.82 -33.32 -3.67
N THR A 13 6.66 -33.55 -4.29
CA THR A 13 5.99 -32.58 -5.18
C THR A 13 5.44 -31.38 -4.40
N ASN A 14 4.86 -31.62 -3.22
CA ASN A 14 4.32 -30.57 -2.35
C ASN A 14 5.43 -29.72 -1.72
N THR A 15 6.56 -30.34 -1.38
CA THR A 15 7.71 -29.63 -0.82
C THR A 15 8.34 -28.67 -1.84
N GLN A 16 8.38 -29.01 -3.13
CA GLN A 16 8.91 -28.13 -4.17
C GLN A 16 7.97 -26.97 -4.50
N GLU A 17 6.64 -27.17 -4.51
CA GLU A 17 5.67 -26.08 -4.69
C GLU A 17 5.65 -25.14 -3.48
N LEU A 18 5.76 -25.67 -2.26
CA LEU A 18 5.94 -24.87 -1.04
C LEU A 18 7.28 -24.14 -1.02
N GLN A 19 8.38 -24.80 -1.41
CA GLN A 19 9.66 -24.13 -1.56
C GLN A 19 9.56 -23.04 -2.62
N HIS A 20 8.90 -23.29 -3.76
CA HIS A 20 8.67 -22.27 -4.78
C HIS A 20 7.81 -21.11 -4.24
N LEU A 21 6.73 -21.36 -3.51
CA LEU A 21 5.91 -20.32 -2.85
C LEU A 21 6.70 -19.51 -1.81
N ILE A 22 7.56 -20.16 -1.01
CA ILE A 22 8.48 -19.52 -0.04
C ILE A 22 9.57 -18.72 -0.77
N THR A 23 9.95 -19.13 -1.98
CA THR A 23 11.02 -18.48 -2.77
C THR A 23 10.47 -17.39 -3.71
N VAL A 24 9.22 -17.47 -4.15
CA VAL A 24 8.55 -16.57 -5.11
C VAL A 24 7.91 -15.37 -4.41
N SER A 25 7.45 -15.53 -3.17
CA SER A 25 7.38 -14.39 -2.26
C SER A 25 8.81 -14.10 -1.81
N THR A 26 9.43 -13.02 -2.27
CA THR A 26 10.76 -12.61 -1.75
C THR A 26 10.73 -12.33 -0.24
N GLY A 27 9.54 -12.34 0.39
CA GLY A 27 9.35 -12.08 1.81
C GLY A 27 9.51 -10.61 2.16
N PHE A 28 9.70 -9.75 1.15
CA PHE A 28 9.87 -8.31 1.30
C PHE A 28 8.82 -7.53 0.53
N ILE A 29 8.52 -6.33 1.03
CA ILE A 29 7.68 -5.32 0.38
C ILE A 29 8.49 -4.03 0.33
N ASP A 30 8.58 -3.42 -0.85
CA ASP A 30 9.03 -2.03 -0.98
C ASP A 30 7.81 -1.12 -0.80
N ALA A 31 7.89 -0.22 0.18
CA ALA A 31 6.82 0.70 0.54
C ALA A 31 7.34 2.14 0.63
N TYR A 32 6.44 3.10 0.47
CA TYR A 32 6.62 4.47 0.88
C TYR A 32 6.09 4.66 2.30
N ILE A 33 6.85 5.41 3.10
CA ILE A 33 6.37 6.01 4.34
C ILE A 33 5.90 7.43 4.02
N ILE A 34 4.60 7.66 4.14
CA ILE A 34 3.94 8.92 3.82
C ILE A 34 3.42 9.57 5.10
N ASP A 35 3.95 10.74 5.45
CA ASP A 35 3.47 11.50 6.60
C ASP A 35 2.08 12.06 6.33
N CYS A 36 1.13 11.70 7.20
CA CYS A 36 -0.28 12.04 7.07
C CYS A 36 -0.68 13.04 8.16
N TYR A 37 -1.32 14.14 7.77
CA TYR A 37 -1.77 15.14 8.72
C TYR A 37 -2.83 14.59 9.68
N GLY A 38 -2.55 14.70 10.98
CA GLY A 38 -3.46 14.28 12.06
C GLY A 38 -3.62 12.76 12.21
N LYS A 39 -2.75 11.95 11.59
CA LYS A 39 -2.80 10.47 11.64
C LYS A 39 -1.40 9.88 11.74
N ALA A 40 -1.32 8.59 12.10
CA ALA A 40 -0.08 7.83 11.93
C ALA A 40 0.38 7.88 10.47
N ALA A 41 1.68 7.76 10.21
CA ALA A 41 2.20 7.69 8.85
C ALA A 41 1.61 6.49 8.09
N MET A 42 1.43 6.64 6.79
CA MET A 42 0.90 5.61 5.91
C MET A 42 2.05 4.76 5.36
N LEU A 43 1.88 3.44 5.36
CA LEU A 43 2.70 2.53 4.56
C LEU A 43 1.95 2.22 3.26
N LEU A 44 2.49 2.71 2.14
CA LEU A 44 1.92 2.53 0.82
C LEU A 44 2.86 1.67 -0.04
N PRO A 45 2.43 0.51 -0.54
CA PRO A 45 3.24 -0.28 -1.47
C PRO A 45 3.71 0.55 -2.68
N GLN A 46 4.98 0.45 -3.06
CA GLN A 46 5.50 1.27 -4.17
C GLN A 46 5.00 0.81 -5.54
N ASN A 47 4.65 -0.47 -5.68
CA ASN A 47 4.23 -1.06 -6.95
C ASN A 47 2.90 -0.51 -7.48
N ILE A 48 2.10 0.16 -6.64
CA ILE A 48 0.85 0.82 -7.05
C ILE A 48 1.04 2.32 -7.34
N VAL A 49 2.25 2.85 -7.19
CA VAL A 49 2.57 4.25 -7.52
C VAL A 49 3.20 4.28 -8.90
N ILE A 50 2.48 4.83 -9.87
CA ILE A 50 2.90 4.81 -11.29
C ILE A 50 3.56 6.13 -11.72
N SER A 51 3.42 7.20 -10.93
CA SER A 51 4.05 8.48 -11.20
C SER A 51 4.12 9.34 -9.94
N ALA A 52 5.06 10.27 -9.92
CA ALA A 52 5.17 11.31 -8.91
C ALA A 52 5.41 12.65 -9.63
N LEU A 53 4.71 13.69 -9.22
CA LEU A 53 4.85 15.02 -9.78
C LEU A 53 4.71 16.10 -8.71
N ASP A 54 5.43 17.20 -8.89
CA ASP A 54 5.25 18.39 -8.07
C ASP A 54 3.83 18.94 -8.31
N SER A 55 3.13 19.26 -7.22
CA SER A 55 1.76 19.74 -7.27
C SER A 55 1.47 20.68 -6.12
N PRO A 56 0.60 21.69 -6.31
CA PRO A 56 -0.06 22.31 -5.19
C PRO A 56 -0.83 21.25 -4.39
N THR A 57 -0.86 21.36 -3.07
CA THR A 57 -1.49 20.38 -2.17
C THR A 57 -2.98 20.67 -1.90
N GLN A 58 -3.48 21.82 -2.36
CA GLN A 58 -4.85 22.30 -2.11
C GLN A 58 -5.71 22.35 -3.38
N VAL A 59 -5.48 21.40 -4.29
CA VAL A 59 -6.27 21.23 -5.51
C VAL A 59 -7.23 20.05 -5.37
N LYS A 60 -8.29 20.04 -6.19
CA LYS A 60 -9.25 18.92 -6.27
C LYS A 60 -8.89 17.90 -7.34
N SER A 61 -8.01 18.28 -8.27
CA SER A 61 -7.55 17.43 -9.35
C SER A 61 -6.13 17.81 -9.77
N VAL A 62 -5.40 16.84 -10.28
CA VAL A 62 -4.07 17.01 -10.87
C VAL A 62 -4.11 16.57 -12.33
N GLU A 63 -3.43 17.31 -13.20
CA GLU A 63 -3.26 16.93 -14.60
C GLU A 63 -2.16 15.88 -14.72
N TRP A 64 -2.49 14.73 -15.29
CA TRP A 64 -1.56 13.64 -15.53
C TRP A 64 -1.81 13.06 -16.92
N HIS A 65 -0.80 13.20 -17.79
CA HIS A 65 -0.96 13.01 -19.23
C HIS A 65 -2.18 13.81 -19.76
N GLU A 66 -3.09 13.18 -20.50
CA GLU A 66 -4.28 13.81 -21.06
C GLU A 66 -5.51 13.70 -20.12
N THR A 67 -5.30 13.33 -18.85
CA THR A 67 -6.38 13.07 -17.89
C THR A 67 -6.30 13.99 -16.67
N LYS A 68 -7.47 14.26 -16.07
CA LYS A 68 -7.57 14.95 -14.78
C LYS A 68 -7.92 13.94 -13.71
N LEU A 69 -6.96 13.68 -12.83
CA LEU A 69 -7.13 12.73 -11.74
C LEU A 69 -7.71 13.46 -10.53
N PRO A 70 -8.76 12.93 -9.87
CA PRO A 70 -9.20 13.48 -8.59
C PRO A 70 -8.11 13.26 -7.54
N THR A 71 -8.09 14.13 -6.53
CA THR A 71 -7.03 14.10 -5.52
C THR A 71 -7.55 13.71 -4.15
N PHE A 72 -6.82 12.81 -3.48
CA PHE A 72 -6.97 12.55 -2.04
C PHE A 72 -5.82 13.23 -1.30
N ARG A 73 -6.12 14.06 -0.31
CA ARG A 73 -5.10 14.84 0.40
C ARG A 73 -4.75 14.20 1.74
N VAL A 74 -3.46 13.94 1.94
CA VAL A 74 -2.88 13.52 3.24
C VAL A 74 -1.89 14.54 3.79
N SER A 75 -1.48 15.52 2.98
CA SER A 75 -0.60 16.62 3.39
C SER A 75 -1.18 17.50 4.51
N ASP A 76 -0.30 18.24 5.18
CA ASP A 76 -0.65 19.31 6.12
C ASP A 76 -1.48 20.41 5.40
N PRO A 77 -2.57 20.92 6.01
CA PRO A 77 -3.35 22.03 5.47
C PRO A 77 -2.55 23.31 5.21
N ASN A 78 -1.43 23.53 5.91
CA ASN A 78 -0.57 24.69 5.75
C ASN A 78 0.50 24.51 4.67
N THR A 79 0.78 23.27 4.26
CA THR A 79 1.62 23.01 3.09
C THR A 79 0.88 23.46 1.85
N THR A 80 1.56 24.18 0.96
CA THR A 80 0.97 24.72 -0.28
C THR A 80 1.51 24.04 -1.54
N LEU A 81 2.76 23.59 -1.50
CA LEU A 81 3.45 22.85 -2.56
C LEU A 81 3.94 21.54 -1.97
N GLY A 82 3.80 20.45 -2.73
CA GLY A 82 4.24 19.14 -2.34
C GLY A 82 4.27 18.21 -3.55
N VAL A 83 4.06 16.92 -3.31
CA VAL A 83 4.12 15.89 -4.34
C VAL A 83 2.77 15.21 -4.47
N ALA A 84 2.28 15.07 -5.70
CA ALA A 84 1.18 14.19 -6.04
C ALA A 84 1.73 12.83 -6.47
N LEU A 85 1.39 11.77 -5.75
CA LEU A 85 1.63 10.41 -6.19
C LEU A 85 0.42 9.91 -6.98
N VAL A 86 0.63 9.48 -8.22
CA VAL A 86 -0.42 8.86 -9.03
C VAL A 86 -0.55 7.40 -8.62
N ILE A 87 -1.72 7.06 -8.07
CA ILE A 87 -2.05 5.73 -7.58
C ILE A 87 -2.78 4.96 -8.68
N GLU A 88 -2.31 3.76 -8.96
CA GLU A 88 -2.97 2.81 -9.86
C GLU A 88 -4.28 2.30 -9.24
N GLY A 89 -5.33 2.24 -10.05
CA GLY A 89 -6.58 1.55 -9.75
C GLY A 89 -6.67 0.22 -10.52
N GLU A 90 -7.73 -0.55 -10.30
CA GLU A 90 -7.93 -1.80 -11.04
C GLU A 90 -8.15 -1.53 -12.53
N VAL A 91 -8.83 -0.41 -12.82
CA VAL A 91 -8.96 0.15 -14.17
C VAL A 91 -8.48 1.60 -14.23
N ALA A 92 -8.22 2.10 -15.44
CA ALA A 92 -7.69 3.45 -15.65
C ALA A 92 -8.57 4.57 -15.05
N SER A 93 -9.88 4.40 -15.01
CA SER A 93 -10.83 5.37 -14.42
C SER A 93 -10.80 5.42 -12.91
N GLU A 94 -10.17 4.45 -12.24
CA GLU A 94 -10.06 4.38 -10.79
C GLU A 94 -8.75 4.97 -10.25
N ARG A 95 -7.92 5.52 -11.14
CA ARG A 95 -6.70 6.23 -10.77
C ARG A 95 -7.02 7.53 -10.07
N PHE A 96 -6.20 7.87 -9.09
CA PHE A 96 -6.28 9.13 -8.37
C PHE A 96 -4.89 9.62 -7.97
N ALA A 97 -4.81 10.88 -7.56
CA ALA A 97 -3.58 11.48 -7.07
C ALA A 97 -3.61 11.61 -5.53
N LEU A 98 -2.59 11.09 -4.85
CA LEU A 98 -2.39 11.25 -3.41
C LEU A 98 -1.48 12.46 -3.15
N LEU A 99 -2.02 13.53 -2.57
CA LEU A 99 -1.26 14.75 -2.28
C LEU A 99 -0.52 14.64 -0.95
N CYS A 100 0.81 14.61 -1.04
CA CYS A 100 1.77 14.45 0.04
C CYS A 100 2.48 15.79 0.32
N ASN A 101 3.05 15.95 1.53
CA ASN A 101 3.84 17.13 1.87
C ASN A 101 5.10 17.27 1.00
N GLU A 102 5.75 16.14 0.73
CA GLU A 102 7.00 16.04 0.00
C GLU A 102 7.11 14.62 -0.62
N MET A 103 8.20 14.35 -1.33
CA MET A 103 8.47 13.02 -1.88
C MET A 103 8.62 12.01 -0.73
N PRO A 104 7.79 10.95 -0.65
CA PRO A 104 7.83 10.01 0.45
C PRO A 104 9.13 9.19 0.52
N ARG A 105 9.48 8.78 1.75
CA ARG A 105 10.68 7.97 1.99
C ARG A 105 10.42 6.51 1.63
N SER A 106 11.33 5.90 0.88
CA SER A 106 11.30 4.47 0.56
C SER A 106 11.78 3.62 1.75
N ILE A 107 11.12 2.49 1.97
CA ILE A 107 11.56 1.46 2.91
C ILE A 107 11.32 0.08 2.31
N ARG A 108 12.26 -0.84 2.53
CA ARG A 108 12.10 -2.26 2.24
C ARG A 108 11.85 -3.00 3.54
N LEU A 109 10.69 -3.64 3.66
CA LEU A 109 10.23 -4.32 4.87
C LEU A 109 10.15 -5.80 4.65
N ARG A 110 10.51 -6.62 5.65
CA ARG A 110 10.14 -8.03 5.62
C ARG A 110 8.66 -8.16 6.01
N ILE A 111 7.88 -8.97 5.31
CA ILE A 111 6.44 -9.16 5.60
C ILE A 111 6.22 -9.55 7.07
N SER A 112 7.10 -10.39 7.62
CA SER A 112 7.04 -10.81 9.03
C SER A 112 7.34 -9.71 10.06
N GLU A 113 7.83 -8.54 9.63
CA GLU A 113 8.08 -7.38 10.50
C GLU A 113 6.86 -6.47 10.60
N VAL A 114 5.87 -6.64 9.72
CA VAL A 114 4.62 -5.88 9.74
C VAL A 114 3.63 -6.64 10.62
N ILE A 115 3.39 -6.11 11.82
CA ILE A 115 2.50 -6.71 12.81
C ILE A 115 1.17 -5.98 12.76
N ASP A 116 0.08 -6.69 12.50
CA ASP A 116 -1.27 -6.13 12.58
C ASP A 116 -1.61 -5.73 14.02
N GLU A 117 -2.17 -4.54 14.18
CA GLU A 117 -2.76 -4.12 15.45
C GLU A 117 -4.25 -4.42 15.40
N GLU A 118 -4.72 -5.34 16.26
CA GLU A 118 -6.13 -5.75 16.34
C GLU A 118 -7.11 -4.57 16.54
N GLN A 119 -6.59 -3.40 16.91
CA GLN A 119 -7.36 -2.18 17.05
C GLN A 119 -7.83 -1.66 15.68
N GLN A 120 -9.15 -1.57 15.53
CA GLN A 120 -9.75 -0.96 14.35
C GLN A 120 -9.71 0.57 14.41
N SER A 121 -9.39 1.19 13.27
CA SER A 121 -9.52 2.65 13.09
C SER A 121 -10.98 3.02 12.87
N SER A 122 -11.42 4.15 13.45
CA SER A 122 -12.74 4.74 13.13
C SER A 122 -12.76 5.43 11.77
N ASP A 123 -11.61 5.68 11.15
CA ASP A 123 -11.51 6.27 9.82
C ASP A 123 -11.52 5.19 8.75
N GLU A 124 -12.59 5.16 7.95
CA GLU A 124 -12.76 4.17 6.87
C GLU A 124 -11.68 4.22 5.78
N THR A 125 -10.88 5.29 5.70
CA THR A 125 -9.74 5.37 4.77
C THR A 125 -8.53 4.59 5.26
N ILE A 126 -8.58 4.05 6.47
CA ILE A 126 -7.57 3.15 7.04
C ILE A 126 -8.13 1.73 7.01
N LEU A 127 -7.39 0.82 6.37
CA LEU A 127 -7.75 -0.59 6.31
C LEU A 127 -7.23 -1.35 7.54
N TYR A 128 -5.96 -1.13 7.88
CA TYR A 128 -5.29 -1.74 9.04
C TYR A 128 -4.41 -0.72 9.74
N LEU A 129 -4.34 -0.82 11.06
CA LEU A 129 -3.26 -0.23 11.85
C LEU A 129 -2.19 -1.30 11.99
N VAL A 130 -0.94 -0.95 11.76
CA VAL A 130 0.17 -1.91 11.82
C VAL A 130 1.33 -1.32 12.58
N ARG A 131 2.16 -2.17 13.16
CA ARG A 131 3.41 -1.79 13.80
C ARG A 131 4.58 -2.40 13.07
N VAL A 132 5.60 -1.57 12.83
CA VAL A 132 6.91 -2.00 12.32
C VAL A 132 7.96 -1.52 13.31
N GLY A 133 8.61 -2.48 13.99
CA GLY A 133 9.48 -2.17 15.12
C GLY A 133 8.70 -1.48 16.25
N ALA A 134 9.10 -0.25 16.60
CA ALA A 134 8.47 0.54 17.65
C ALA A 134 7.47 1.59 17.11
N GLN A 135 7.31 1.71 15.79
CA GLN A 135 6.50 2.74 15.17
C GLN A 135 5.20 2.16 14.62
N GLN A 136 4.11 2.88 14.88
CA GLN A 136 2.79 2.60 14.34
C GLN A 136 2.62 3.29 12.98
N PHE A 137 2.00 2.56 12.05
CA PHE A 137 1.64 3.01 10.72
C PHE A 137 0.20 2.59 10.42
N HIS A 138 -0.32 3.04 9.29
CA HIS A 138 -1.56 2.52 8.76
C HIS A 138 -1.43 2.10 7.30
N ILE A 139 -2.22 1.10 6.92
CA ILE A 139 -2.41 0.69 5.53
C ILE A 139 -3.67 1.39 4.99
N PRO A 140 -3.61 2.09 3.85
CA PRO A 140 -4.76 2.80 3.32
C PRO A 140 -5.81 1.83 2.77
N ASN A 141 -7.09 2.16 2.96
CA ASN A 141 -8.20 1.50 2.30
C ASN A 141 -8.46 2.18 0.95
N LEU A 142 -7.79 1.71 -0.10
CA LEU A 142 -7.87 2.30 -1.44
C LEU A 142 -9.30 2.30 -1.99
N VAL A 143 -10.06 1.22 -1.76
CA VAL A 143 -11.46 1.11 -2.20
C VAL A 143 -12.33 2.20 -1.57
N LYS A 144 -12.18 2.43 -0.25
CA LYS A 144 -12.91 3.49 0.45
C LYS A 144 -12.47 4.88 0.01
N ILE A 145 -11.18 5.09 -0.28
CA ILE A 145 -10.66 6.34 -0.83
C ILE A 145 -11.27 6.61 -2.21
N GLN A 146 -11.21 5.64 -3.12
CA GLN A 146 -11.79 5.73 -4.47
C GLN A 146 -13.30 6.01 -4.42
N LYS A 147 -14.03 5.34 -3.53
CA LYS A 147 -15.46 5.60 -3.32
C LYS A 147 -15.74 7.03 -2.83
N ARG A 148 -14.93 7.55 -1.90
CA ARG A 148 -15.02 8.95 -1.44
C ARG A 148 -14.74 9.95 -2.56
N LEU A 149 -13.88 9.59 -3.52
CA LEU A 149 -13.60 10.37 -4.72
C LEU A 149 -14.65 10.19 -5.83
N GLY A 150 -15.64 9.32 -5.65
CA GLY A 150 -16.67 9.04 -6.64
C GLY A 150 -16.21 8.20 -7.83
N LEU A 151 -15.11 7.44 -7.67
CA LEU A 151 -14.52 6.60 -8.72
C LEU A 151 -15.14 5.21 -8.78
N THR A 152 -15.60 4.70 -7.64
CA THR A 152 -16.24 3.39 -7.51
C THR A 152 -17.59 3.53 -6.81
N SER A 153 -18.57 2.74 -7.23
CA SER A 153 -19.95 2.73 -6.69
C SER A 153 -20.12 1.66 -5.61
#